data_AF-A0A972PHY9-F1
#
_entry.id   AF-A0A972PHY9-F1
#
_cell.length_a   1.000
_cell.length_b   1.000
_cell.length_c   1.000
_cell.angle_alpha   90.00
_cell.angle_beta   90.00
_cell.angle_gamma   90.00
#
_symmetry.space_group_name_H-M   'P 1'
#
loop_
_entity.id
_entity.type
_entity.pdbx_description
1 polymer ?
#
loop_
_entity_poly.entity_id
_entity_poly.type
_entity_poly.pdbx_seq_one_letter_code
_entity_poly.pdbx_strand_id
1 'polypeptide(L)'
;MNKKILACVIALALLSLLAAACTRSASGGTSEAAKAEATLPNPVSTQSQLMKDIIAGTQTAMAMPVDSTTVADADTDEDSPTTEDTPEPKKEATKLVLPTSTEGPPPEVELDYNTSKCAPGLYVCVKSFKKDQYVVLQATYPWLMDNMDLTFKMGPDGVYDFTQYIVAGTAHYNPEGAAQGFEVKLTIPDSLRGTPTIVVLLETDVDGYYGTDYFTNE
;
A
#
# COMPACT_ATOMS: atom_id res chain seq x y z
N MET A 1 -26.12 -29.15 50.22
CA MET A 1 -26.16 -28.20 49.08
C MET A 1 -27.47 -27.44 49.14
N ASN A 2 -27.45 -26.10 49.15
CA ASN A 2 -28.66 -25.31 49.34
C ASN A 2 -29.65 -25.53 48.19
N LYS A 3 -30.93 -25.77 48.52
CA LYS A 3 -31.99 -26.11 47.55
C LYS A 3 -32.12 -25.06 46.43
N LYS A 4 -31.78 -23.79 46.73
CA LYS A 4 -31.71 -22.67 45.79
C LYS A 4 -30.53 -22.79 44.81
N ILE A 5 -29.37 -23.27 45.27
CA ILE A 5 -28.17 -23.49 44.43
C ILE A 5 -28.41 -24.67 43.48
N LEU A 6 -29.02 -25.76 43.98
CA LEU A 6 -29.39 -26.90 43.15
C LEU A 6 -30.39 -26.51 42.03
N ALA A 7 -31.37 -25.66 42.35
CA ALA A 7 -32.32 -25.16 41.36
C ALA A 7 -31.64 -24.30 40.27
N CYS A 8 -30.71 -23.42 40.64
CA CYS A 8 -29.96 -22.62 39.68
C CYS A 8 -29.09 -23.46 38.74
N VAL A 9 -28.44 -24.51 39.27
CA VAL A 9 -27.60 -25.42 38.45
C VAL A 9 -28.45 -26.21 37.45
N ILE A 10 -29.63 -26.68 37.86
CA ILE A 10 -30.56 -27.39 36.97
C ILE A 10 -31.09 -26.44 35.88
N ALA A 11 -31.42 -25.19 36.23
CA ALA A 11 -31.89 -24.20 35.26
C ALA A 11 -30.81 -23.86 34.22
N LEU A 12 -29.55 -23.69 34.65
CA LEU A 12 -28.42 -23.44 33.76
C LEU A 12 -28.13 -24.63 32.83
N ALA A 13 -28.25 -25.86 33.33
CA ALA A 13 -28.07 -27.07 32.53
C ALA A 13 -29.18 -27.24 31.47
N LEU A 14 -30.43 -26.87 31.79
CA LEU A 14 -31.53 -26.91 30.82
C LEU A 14 -31.41 -25.82 29.75
N LEU A 15 -30.88 -24.64 30.11
CA LEU A 15 -30.67 -23.54 29.18
C LEU A 15 -29.56 -23.84 28.15
N SER A 16 -28.51 -24.56 28.55
CA SER A 16 -27.42 -24.94 27.64
C SER A 16 -27.84 -26.00 26.60
N LEU A 17 -28.80 -26.87 26.95
CA LEU A 17 -29.35 -27.89 26.02
C LEU A 17 -30.17 -27.28 24.87
N LEU A 18 -30.78 -26.10 25.07
CA LEU A 18 -31.57 -25.41 24.04
C LEU A 18 -30.70 -24.72 22.98
N ALA A 19 -29.44 -24.39 23.29
CA ALA A 19 -28.51 -23.77 22.34
C ALA A 19 -27.92 -24.76 21.31
N ALA A 20 -27.97 -26.07 21.59
CA ALA A 20 -27.44 -27.12 20.71
C ALA A 20 -28.42 -27.57 19.60
N ALA A 21 -29.68 -27.11 19.63
CA ALA A 21 -30.71 -27.56 18.69
C ALA A 21 -30.90 -26.65 17.46
N CYS A 22 -30.13 -25.57 17.32
CA CYS A 22 -30.28 -24.58 16.23
C CYS A 22 -29.27 -24.68 15.09
N THR A 23 -28.46 -25.75 14.98
CA THR A 23 -27.59 -25.96 13.80
C THR A 23 -28.34 -26.68 12.68
N ARG A 24 -29.24 -25.96 11.99
CA ARG A 24 -29.82 -26.43 10.72
C ARG A 24 -28.77 -26.30 9.62
N SER A 25 -28.13 -27.42 9.26
CA SER A 25 -27.38 -27.54 8.01
C SER A 25 -28.37 -27.48 6.84
N ALA A 26 -28.18 -26.53 5.93
CA ALA A 26 -28.85 -26.48 4.64
C ALA A 26 -27.81 -26.27 3.53
N SER A 27 -26.95 -27.28 3.38
CA SER A 27 -26.35 -27.61 2.09
C SER A 27 -27.46 -28.21 1.20
N GLY A 28 -27.64 -27.67 0.01
CA GLY A 28 -28.55 -28.24 -0.98
C GLY A 28 -28.81 -27.35 -2.20
N GLY A 29 -28.04 -27.57 -3.27
CA GLY A 29 -28.54 -27.44 -4.65
C GLY A 29 -27.86 -26.42 -5.55
N THR A 30 -26.73 -26.77 -6.18
CA THR A 30 -26.37 -26.20 -7.48
C THR A 30 -27.13 -26.99 -8.55
N SER A 31 -28.16 -26.40 -9.17
CA SER A 31 -28.73 -26.92 -10.41
C SER A 31 -28.14 -26.15 -11.59
N GLU A 32 -27.24 -26.85 -12.28
CA GLU A 32 -27.16 -27.01 -13.73
C GLU A 32 -27.48 -25.83 -14.66
N ALA A 33 -26.41 -25.35 -15.30
CA ALA A 33 -26.26 -25.01 -16.72
C ALA A 33 -27.47 -24.48 -17.51
N ALA A 34 -27.30 -23.25 -18.02
CA ALA A 34 -27.71 -22.92 -19.38
C ALA A 34 -26.61 -22.11 -20.08
N LYS A 35 -26.01 -22.77 -21.06
CA LYS A 35 -25.11 -22.23 -22.08
C LYS A 35 -25.87 -21.23 -22.94
N ALA A 36 -25.33 -20.02 -23.09
CA ALA A 36 -25.55 -19.21 -24.28
C ALA A 36 -24.27 -18.42 -24.56
N GLU A 37 -23.53 -18.88 -25.57
CA GLU A 37 -22.53 -18.05 -26.24
C GLU A 37 -23.23 -16.83 -26.83
N ALA A 38 -22.78 -15.64 -26.45
CA ALA A 38 -23.01 -14.43 -27.21
C ALA A 38 -21.66 -13.70 -27.28
N THR A 39 -20.96 -13.93 -28.39
CA THR A 39 -19.77 -13.20 -28.79
C THR A 39 -20.12 -11.72 -28.88
N LEU A 40 -19.78 -10.95 -27.84
CA LEU A 40 -19.80 -9.49 -27.87
C LEU A 40 -18.39 -9.00 -28.24
N PRO A 41 -18.25 -8.17 -29.28
CA PRO A 41 -16.94 -7.76 -29.78
C PRO A 41 -16.25 -6.85 -28.78
N ASN A 42 -15.01 -7.21 -28.41
CA ASN A 42 -14.11 -6.36 -27.64
C ASN A 42 -14.05 -4.95 -28.26
N PRO A 43 -14.24 -3.87 -27.49
CA PRO A 43 -13.97 -2.53 -27.98
C PRO A 43 -12.49 -2.41 -28.30
N VAL A 44 -12.21 -2.12 -29.57
CA VAL A 44 -10.87 -1.83 -30.07
C VAL A 44 -10.33 -0.64 -29.29
N SER A 45 -9.20 -0.86 -28.64
CA SER A 45 -8.34 0.13 -27.98
C SER A 45 -8.33 1.46 -28.73
N THR A 46 -9.01 2.47 -28.18
CA THR A 46 -8.76 3.86 -28.52
C THR A 46 -7.43 4.25 -27.87
N GLN A 47 -6.35 3.81 -28.49
CA GLN A 47 -5.00 4.30 -28.23
C GLN A 47 -5.01 5.81 -28.44
N SER A 48 -4.91 6.57 -27.35
CA SER A 48 -4.91 8.03 -27.34
C SER A 48 -4.01 8.60 -28.45
N GLN A 49 -4.58 9.47 -29.27
CA GLN A 49 -3.88 10.21 -30.33
C GLN A 49 -2.66 10.99 -29.80
N LEU A 50 -2.66 11.33 -28.50
CA LEU A 50 -1.52 11.88 -27.75
C LEU A 50 -0.21 11.09 -27.90
N MET A 51 -0.25 9.77 -28.12
CA MET A 51 0.98 8.98 -28.26
C MET A 51 1.61 9.07 -29.66
N LYS A 52 0.85 9.46 -30.69
CA LYS A 52 1.38 9.70 -32.04
C LYS A 52 2.07 11.06 -32.15
N ASP A 53 1.54 12.09 -31.48
CA ASP A 53 2.09 13.44 -31.56
C ASP A 53 3.41 13.61 -30.78
N ILE A 54 3.66 12.78 -29.75
CA ILE A 54 4.95 12.77 -29.02
C ILE A 54 6.07 12.17 -29.86
N ILE A 55 5.78 11.13 -30.66
CA ILE A 55 6.79 10.45 -31.50
C ILE A 55 7.11 11.26 -32.77
N ALA A 56 6.18 12.09 -33.25
CA ALA A 56 6.38 12.95 -34.41
C ALA A 56 7.11 14.28 -34.09
N GLY A 57 7.23 14.67 -32.81
CA GLY A 57 7.62 16.03 -32.41
C GLY A 57 9.10 16.27 -32.02
N THR A 58 9.98 15.27 -31.97
CA THR A 58 11.33 15.42 -31.35
C THR A 58 12.50 15.08 -32.25
N GLN A 59 12.45 15.44 -33.53
CA GLN A 59 13.65 15.48 -34.37
C GLN A 59 13.71 16.77 -35.19
N THR A 60 14.30 17.85 -34.64
CA THR A 60 15.15 18.79 -35.38
C THR A 60 15.91 19.71 -34.39
N ALA A 61 17.00 19.23 -33.79
CA ALA A 61 18.06 20.11 -33.29
C ALA A 61 19.27 19.92 -34.22
N MET A 62 19.32 20.72 -35.28
CA MET A 62 20.43 20.73 -36.24
C MET A 62 21.62 21.43 -35.58
N ALA A 63 22.72 20.70 -35.39
CA ALA A 63 24.03 21.28 -35.09
C ALA A 63 24.52 22.07 -36.33
N MET A 64 24.81 23.35 -36.16
CA MET A 64 25.52 24.15 -37.18
C MET A 64 27.03 23.97 -37.00
N PRO A 65 27.79 23.60 -38.04
CA PRO A 65 29.22 23.85 -38.09
C PRO A 65 29.45 25.25 -38.66
N VAL A 66 30.32 26.03 -38.05
CA VAL A 66 30.89 27.23 -38.67
C VAL A 66 32.39 27.00 -38.77
N ASP A 67 32.85 26.91 -40.01
CA ASP A 67 34.25 26.74 -40.41
C ASP A 67 34.88 28.10 -40.75
N SER A 68 36.22 28.10 -40.90
CA SER A 68 37.17 29.12 -41.39
C SER A 68 37.80 30.06 -40.33
N THR A 69 39.13 30.31 -40.23
CA THR A 69 40.28 29.98 -41.09
C THR A 69 41.64 30.42 -40.46
N THR A 70 42.71 29.62 -40.67
CA THR A 70 44.20 29.87 -40.63
C THR A 70 44.91 30.24 -39.31
N VAL A 71 46.15 29.82 -38.99
CA VAL A 71 47.39 29.64 -39.81
C VAL A 71 48.44 28.71 -39.13
N ALA A 72 49.24 27.99 -39.96
CA ALA A 72 50.67 27.60 -39.85
C ALA A 72 51.12 26.62 -38.72
N ASP A 73 52.07 25.69 -38.84
CA ASP A 73 52.95 25.13 -39.90
C ASP A 73 53.62 23.85 -39.32
N ALA A 74 54.07 22.92 -40.19
CA ALA A 74 55.10 21.84 -40.04
C ALA A 74 55.11 20.94 -38.76
N ASP A 75 55.35 19.63 -38.78
CA ASP A 75 56.34 18.84 -39.53
C ASP A 75 56.06 17.33 -39.32
N THR A 76 56.67 16.55 -40.21
CA THR A 76 56.81 15.09 -40.32
C THR A 76 57.06 14.33 -39.00
N ASP A 77 56.46 13.14 -38.80
CA ASP A 77 57.17 11.87 -38.52
C ASP A 77 56.22 10.68 -38.22
N GLU A 78 56.66 9.50 -38.66
CA GLU A 78 56.09 8.18 -38.38
C GLU A 78 56.22 7.82 -36.88
N ASP A 79 55.13 7.34 -36.25
CA ASP A 79 55.23 6.30 -35.22
C ASP A 79 53.88 5.58 -35.03
N SER A 80 53.92 4.25 -35.08
CA SER A 80 52.92 3.36 -34.47
C SER A 80 53.30 3.21 -32.98
N PRO A 81 52.55 2.60 -32.05
CA PRO A 81 51.15 2.15 -32.00
C PRO A 81 50.43 2.75 -30.77
N THR A 82 49.11 2.65 -30.67
CA THR A 82 48.43 2.21 -29.42
C THR A 82 46.93 2.10 -29.63
N THR A 83 46.42 0.90 -29.32
CA THR A 83 45.00 0.61 -29.18
C THR A 83 44.45 1.47 -28.04
N GLU A 84 43.66 2.49 -28.36
CA GLU A 84 42.99 3.31 -27.37
C GLU A 84 41.73 2.59 -26.91
N ASP A 85 41.78 2.04 -25.68
CA ASP A 85 40.63 1.49 -24.99
C ASP A 85 39.53 2.55 -24.91
N THR A 86 38.41 2.26 -25.56
CA THR A 86 37.16 3.01 -25.38
C THR A 86 36.74 2.91 -23.92
N PRO A 87 36.63 4.01 -23.16
CA PRO A 87 36.10 3.93 -21.81
C PRO A 87 34.66 3.45 -21.87
N GLU A 88 34.38 2.30 -21.23
CA GLU A 88 33.02 1.80 -21.04
C GLU A 88 32.14 2.91 -20.46
N PRO A 89 30.87 3.02 -20.89
CA PRO A 89 29.94 3.98 -20.30
C PRO A 89 29.81 3.69 -18.82
N LYS A 90 30.24 4.64 -17.99
CA LYS A 90 30.03 4.60 -16.55
C LYS A 90 28.53 4.40 -16.31
N LYS A 91 28.15 3.21 -15.83
CA LYS A 91 26.77 2.91 -15.40
C LYS A 91 26.35 3.98 -14.41
N GLU A 92 25.51 4.90 -14.86
CA GLU A 92 24.88 5.88 -14.01
C GLU A 92 24.03 5.11 -13.00
N ALA A 93 24.34 5.28 -11.72
CA ALA A 93 23.59 4.65 -10.65
C ALA A 93 22.13 5.09 -10.78
N THR A 94 21.24 4.17 -11.14
CA THR A 94 19.79 4.39 -11.13
C THR A 94 19.41 4.92 -9.76
N LYS A 95 19.18 6.23 -9.64
CA LYS A 95 18.71 6.84 -8.39
C LYS A 95 17.41 6.12 -8.04
N LEU A 96 17.37 5.49 -6.87
CA LEU A 96 16.13 4.95 -6.32
C LEU A 96 15.17 6.12 -6.16
N VAL A 97 14.17 6.22 -7.03
CA VAL A 97 13.09 7.20 -6.88
C VAL A 97 12.22 6.71 -5.72
N LEU A 98 12.28 7.41 -4.60
CA LEU A 98 11.43 7.13 -3.44
C LEU A 98 10.00 7.59 -3.75
N PRO A 99 8.97 6.88 -3.28
CA PRO A 99 7.59 7.32 -3.43
C PRO A 99 7.39 8.61 -2.63
N THR A 100 7.05 9.71 -3.31
CA THR A 100 6.87 11.03 -2.70
C THR A 100 5.46 11.18 -2.13
N SER A 101 5.36 11.66 -0.89
CA SER A 101 4.10 12.15 -0.32
C SER A 101 3.70 13.43 -1.08
N THR A 102 2.68 13.35 -1.92
CA THR A 102 2.22 14.49 -2.73
C THR A 102 1.52 15.52 -1.84
N GLU A 103 1.78 16.81 -2.04
CA GLU A 103 1.10 17.90 -1.34
C GLU A 103 -0.32 18.05 -1.92
N GLY A 104 -1.35 17.84 -1.10
CA GLY A 104 -2.75 17.80 -1.53
C GLY A 104 -3.68 17.17 -0.49
N PRO A 105 -4.96 16.92 -0.84
CA PRO A 105 -5.87 16.14 0.00
C PRO A 105 -5.22 14.79 0.39
N PRO A 106 -5.54 14.24 1.57
CA PRO A 106 -5.01 12.94 2.00
C PRO A 106 -5.16 11.89 0.90
N PRO A 107 -4.11 11.10 0.61
CA PRO A 107 -4.21 10.08 -0.42
C PRO A 107 -5.20 8.99 0.03
N GLU A 108 -6.16 8.65 -0.83
CA GLU A 108 -7.03 7.51 -0.60
C GLU A 108 -6.25 6.21 -0.81
N VAL A 109 -6.29 5.30 0.17
CA VAL A 109 -5.52 4.04 0.15
C VAL A 109 -6.46 2.85 0.08
N GLU A 110 -6.02 1.81 -0.64
CA GLU A 110 -6.78 0.57 -0.80
C GLU A 110 -6.59 -0.33 0.43
N LEU A 111 -7.70 -0.92 0.90
CA LEU A 111 -7.71 -1.88 2.00
C LEU A 111 -7.79 -3.31 1.43
N ASP A 112 -6.78 -4.12 1.70
CA ASP A 112 -6.76 -5.53 1.33
C ASP A 112 -7.39 -6.36 2.45
N TYR A 113 -8.70 -6.60 2.34
CA TYR A 113 -9.47 -7.30 3.37
C TYR A 113 -9.05 -8.76 3.52
N ASN A 114 -8.93 -9.19 4.78
CA ASN A 114 -8.47 -10.54 5.11
C ASN A 114 -8.95 -10.98 6.49
N THR A 115 -8.61 -12.21 6.87
CA THR A 115 -8.94 -12.80 8.18
C THR A 115 -7.74 -12.89 9.12
N SER A 116 -6.63 -12.24 8.77
CA SER A 116 -5.42 -12.23 9.59
C SER A 116 -5.61 -11.40 10.85
N LYS A 117 -4.85 -11.73 11.89
CA LYS A 117 -4.92 -11.06 13.18
C LYS A 117 -3.54 -10.68 13.67
N CYS A 118 -3.49 -9.60 14.44
CA CYS A 118 -2.32 -9.23 15.22
C CYS A 118 -2.21 -10.11 16.48
N ALA A 119 -1.13 -9.94 17.23
CA ALA A 119 -0.97 -10.61 18.52
C ALA A 119 -2.15 -10.30 19.47
N PRO A 120 -2.48 -11.20 20.40
CA PRO A 120 -3.60 -10.98 21.33
C PRO A 120 -3.51 -9.64 22.05
N GLY A 121 -4.58 -8.84 21.98
CA GLY A 121 -4.66 -7.53 22.61
C GLY A 121 -4.17 -6.35 21.76
N LEU A 122 -3.71 -6.58 20.53
CA LEU A 122 -3.33 -5.53 19.59
C LEU A 122 -4.40 -5.33 18.52
N TYR A 123 -4.82 -4.08 18.30
CA TYR A 123 -5.81 -3.70 17.27
C TYR A 123 -5.19 -3.53 15.88
N VAL A 124 -3.93 -3.07 15.85
CA VAL A 124 -3.11 -2.95 14.64
C VAL A 124 -1.72 -3.47 14.91
N CYS A 125 -1.01 -3.87 13.85
CA CYS A 125 0.38 -4.28 13.92
C CYS A 125 1.09 -4.07 12.58
N VAL A 126 2.36 -3.71 12.62
CA VAL A 126 3.22 -3.61 11.45
C VAL A 126 3.58 -5.02 10.97
N LYS A 127 3.27 -5.32 9.71
CA LYS A 127 3.59 -6.60 9.06
C LYS A 127 4.96 -6.58 8.41
N SER A 128 5.25 -5.51 7.67
CA SER A 128 6.52 -5.32 6.97
C SER A 128 6.73 -3.85 6.66
N PHE A 129 7.95 -3.46 6.33
CA PHE A 129 8.26 -2.12 5.85
C PHE A 129 9.49 -2.15 4.95
N LYS A 130 9.69 -1.05 4.23
CA LYS A 130 10.92 -0.79 3.50
C LYS A 130 11.38 0.61 3.86
N LYS A 131 12.62 0.70 4.33
CA LYS A 131 13.25 1.94 4.81
C LYS A 131 12.91 3.13 3.92
N ASP A 132 12.39 4.19 4.54
CA ASP A 132 12.07 5.49 3.92
C ASP A 132 11.09 5.44 2.72
N GLN A 133 10.42 4.31 2.51
CA GLN A 133 9.53 4.09 1.37
C GLN A 133 8.10 3.80 1.81
N TYR A 134 7.88 2.70 2.51
CA TYR A 134 6.52 2.28 2.88
C TYR A 134 6.51 1.38 4.10
N VAL A 135 5.33 1.29 4.71
CA VAL A 135 4.99 0.31 5.75
C VAL A 135 3.71 -0.42 5.35
N VAL A 136 3.61 -1.70 5.68
CA VAL A 136 2.41 -2.51 5.56
C VAL A 136 1.86 -2.72 6.96
N LEU A 137 0.67 -2.19 7.21
CA LEU A 137 -0.05 -2.28 8.47
C LEU A 137 -1.15 -3.33 8.35
N GLN A 138 -1.33 -4.16 9.37
CA GLN A 138 -2.48 -5.02 9.54
C GLN A 138 -3.39 -4.45 10.63
N ALA A 139 -4.67 -4.26 10.33
CA ALA A 139 -5.71 -4.08 11.34
C ALA A 139 -6.43 -5.42 11.60
N THR A 140 -6.66 -5.79 12.86
CA THR A 140 -7.39 -7.02 13.22
C THR A 140 -8.87 -6.74 13.47
N TYR A 141 -9.72 -7.73 13.30
CA TYR A 141 -11.09 -7.76 13.82
C TYR A 141 -11.14 -8.45 15.21
N PRO A 142 -12.14 -8.20 16.10
CA PRO A 142 -13.20 -7.17 16.05
C PRO A 142 -12.84 -5.91 16.83
N TRP A 143 -12.96 -4.76 16.20
CA TRP A 143 -13.07 -3.46 16.89
C TRP A 143 -13.55 -2.37 15.92
N LEU A 144 -13.27 -2.53 14.62
CA LEU A 144 -13.85 -1.72 13.56
C LEU A 144 -15.31 -2.09 13.31
N MET A 145 -16.14 -1.07 13.06
CA MET A 145 -17.56 -1.21 12.70
C MET A 145 -17.72 -0.95 11.20
N ASP A 146 -18.74 -1.55 10.58
CA ASP A 146 -19.01 -1.36 9.15
C ASP A 146 -19.35 0.11 8.84
N ASN A 147 -18.94 0.58 7.66
CA ASN A 147 -19.10 1.96 7.17
C ASN A 147 -18.40 3.01 8.05
N MET A 148 -17.12 2.77 8.33
CA MET A 148 -16.29 3.62 9.20
C MET A 148 -15.23 4.32 8.37
N ASP A 149 -15.00 5.61 8.62
CA ASP A 149 -13.95 6.36 7.95
C ASP A 149 -12.63 6.19 8.72
N LEU A 150 -11.58 5.83 7.99
CA LEU A 150 -10.27 5.55 8.53
C LEU A 150 -9.29 6.63 8.13
N THR A 151 -8.50 7.11 9.09
CA THR A 151 -7.37 8.00 8.86
C THR A 151 -6.09 7.35 9.37
N PHE A 152 -5.12 7.18 8.49
CA PHE A 152 -3.79 6.69 8.83
C PHE A 152 -2.85 7.87 9.00
N LYS A 153 -2.20 7.95 10.15
CA LYS A 153 -1.21 8.98 10.46
C LYS A 153 0.14 8.35 10.81
N MET A 154 1.21 9.08 10.54
CA MET A 154 2.56 8.69 10.92
C MET A 154 3.27 9.84 11.62
N GLY A 155 4.07 9.49 12.62
CA GLY A 155 4.89 10.46 13.35
C GLY A 155 6.14 9.81 13.93
N PRO A 156 7.11 10.62 14.39
CA PRO A 156 8.27 10.10 15.10
C PRO A 156 7.87 9.56 16.47
N ASP A 157 8.56 8.52 16.93
CA ASP A 157 8.46 8.07 18.32
C ASP A 157 8.84 9.19 19.31
N GLY A 158 8.25 9.15 20.51
CA GLY A 158 8.43 10.17 21.56
C GLY A 158 7.55 11.42 21.43
N VAL A 159 6.78 11.56 20.34
CA VAL A 159 5.75 12.60 20.22
C VAL A 159 4.39 12.03 20.62
N TYR A 160 3.89 12.46 21.78
CA TYR A 160 2.62 12.00 22.38
C TYR A 160 1.39 12.82 21.97
N ASP A 161 1.60 13.89 21.20
CA ASP A 161 0.51 14.67 20.62
C ASP A 161 0.26 14.18 19.18
N PHE A 162 -0.69 13.24 19.04
CA PHE A 162 -1.04 12.63 17.77
C PHE A 162 -1.66 13.61 16.76
N THR A 163 -2.08 14.81 17.20
CA THR A 163 -2.56 15.85 16.28
C THR A 163 -1.44 16.40 15.39
N GLN A 164 -0.18 16.19 15.77
CA GLN A 164 1.01 16.61 15.01
C GLN A 164 1.46 15.56 14.01
N TYR A 165 0.85 14.36 14.00
CA TYR A 165 1.22 13.31 13.07
C TYR A 165 0.71 13.64 11.67
N ILE A 166 1.48 13.22 10.68
CA ILE A 166 1.21 13.51 9.27
C ILE A 166 0.22 12.47 8.76
N VAL A 167 -0.85 12.91 8.10
CA VAL A 167 -1.80 12.00 7.44
C VAL A 167 -1.11 11.31 6.27
N ALA A 168 -0.94 10.00 6.37
CA ALA A 168 -0.31 9.15 5.35
C ALA A 168 -1.33 8.50 4.40
N GLY A 169 -2.62 8.49 4.78
CA GLY A 169 -3.70 8.09 3.89
C GLY A 169 -5.06 8.04 4.59
N THR A 170 -6.12 7.91 3.80
CA THR A 170 -7.51 7.73 4.28
C THR A 170 -8.18 6.59 3.53
N ALA A 171 -9.14 5.93 4.15
CA ALA A 171 -9.93 4.88 3.50
C ALA A 171 -11.32 4.77 4.12
N HIS A 172 -12.27 4.19 3.39
CA HIS A 172 -13.57 3.84 3.93
C HIS A 172 -13.64 2.34 4.20
N TYR A 173 -13.83 1.95 5.46
CA TYR A 173 -13.95 0.55 5.88
C TYR A 173 -15.40 0.09 5.73
N ASN A 174 -15.62 -0.81 4.78
CA ASN A 174 -16.92 -1.41 4.50
C ASN A 174 -16.72 -2.80 3.90
N PRO A 175 -16.33 -3.81 4.71
CA PRO A 175 -16.05 -5.15 4.21
C PRO A 175 -17.34 -5.84 3.74
N GLU A 176 -17.25 -6.58 2.64
CA GLU A 176 -18.33 -7.47 2.21
C GLU A 176 -18.13 -8.86 2.83
N GLY A 177 -19.09 -9.35 3.61
CA GLY A 177 -19.06 -10.69 4.20
C GLY A 177 -18.62 -10.73 5.66
N ALA A 178 -17.98 -11.83 6.09
CA ALA A 178 -17.67 -12.04 7.51
C ALA A 178 -16.64 -11.03 8.05
N ALA A 179 -16.58 -10.91 9.38
CA ALA A 179 -15.54 -10.31 10.22
C ALA A 179 -14.13 -10.24 9.58
N GLN A 180 -13.82 -9.13 8.92
CA GLN A 180 -12.57 -8.94 8.19
C GLN A 180 -11.67 -7.93 8.90
N GLY A 181 -10.41 -8.31 9.11
CA GLY A 181 -9.34 -7.33 9.23
C GLY A 181 -8.94 -6.85 7.83
N PHE A 182 -7.88 -6.06 7.74
CA PHE A 182 -7.29 -5.70 6.45
C PHE A 182 -5.80 -5.46 6.58
N GLU A 183 -5.09 -5.59 5.46
CA GLU A 183 -3.76 -5.04 5.26
C GLU A 183 -3.87 -3.74 4.45
N VAL A 184 -2.99 -2.80 4.75
CA VAL A 184 -2.88 -1.54 4.01
C VAL A 184 -1.40 -1.19 3.84
N LYS A 185 -1.04 -0.77 2.63
CA LYS A 185 0.30 -0.28 2.34
C LYS A 185 0.29 1.24 2.34
N LEU A 186 1.06 1.83 3.24
CA LEU A 186 1.16 3.26 3.43
C LEU A 186 2.55 3.74 3.01
N THR A 187 2.60 4.82 2.21
CA THR A 187 3.86 5.48 1.87
C THR A 187 4.36 6.28 3.07
N ILE A 188 5.67 6.20 3.37
CA ILE A 188 6.27 6.99 4.44
C ILE A 188 6.39 8.46 3.97
N PRO A 189 5.82 9.43 4.71
CA PRO A 189 5.96 10.84 4.39
C PRO A 189 7.42 11.29 4.27
N ASP A 190 7.70 12.14 3.28
CA ASP A 190 9.06 12.60 2.98
C ASP A 190 9.78 13.22 4.20
N SER A 191 9.04 13.94 5.05
CA SER A 191 9.55 14.57 6.27
C SER A 191 9.89 13.57 7.40
N LEU A 192 9.44 12.32 7.29
CA LEU A 192 9.76 11.26 8.26
C LEU A 192 10.90 10.35 7.79
N ARG A 193 11.42 10.52 6.57
CA ARG A 193 12.57 9.75 6.08
C ARG A 193 13.81 10.01 6.94
N GLY A 194 14.54 8.96 7.25
CA GLY A 194 15.70 8.98 8.15
C GLY A 194 15.33 9.04 9.64
N THR A 195 14.04 9.15 10.00
CA THR A 195 13.60 9.02 11.40
C THR A 195 13.85 7.58 11.85
N PRO A 196 14.47 7.33 13.02
CA PRO A 196 14.87 5.98 13.43
C PRO A 196 13.69 5.08 13.80
N THR A 197 12.67 5.63 14.43
CA THR A 197 11.45 4.91 14.82
C THR A 197 10.24 5.73 14.41
N ILE A 198 9.33 5.11 13.66
CA ILE A 198 8.10 5.74 13.19
C ILE A 198 6.92 5.03 13.85
N VAL A 199 6.01 5.81 14.40
CA VAL A 199 4.73 5.36 14.93
C VAL A 199 3.68 5.51 13.83
N VAL A 200 2.89 4.46 13.63
CA VAL A 200 1.72 4.45 12.74
C VAL A 200 0.48 4.42 13.61
N LEU A 201 -0.43 5.34 13.35
CA LEU A 201 -1.69 5.49 14.04
C LEU A 201 -2.84 5.29 13.04
N LEU A 202 -3.76 4.40 13.36
CA LEU A 202 -5.06 4.28 12.73
C LEU A 202 -6.09 4.93 13.63
N GLU A 203 -6.66 6.04 13.19
CA GLU A 203 -7.82 6.68 13.79
C GLU A 203 -9.08 6.36 12.98
N THR A 204 -10.22 6.35 13.66
CA THR A 204 -11.54 6.25 13.03
C THR A 204 -12.36 7.51 13.29
N ASP A 205 -13.50 7.65 12.63
CA ASP A 205 -14.48 8.70 12.90
C ASP A 205 -15.25 8.53 14.23
N VAL A 206 -15.01 7.43 14.94
CA VAL A 206 -15.59 7.14 16.27
C VAL A 206 -14.58 7.44 17.36
N ASP A 207 -14.95 8.34 18.28
CA ASP A 207 -14.07 8.75 19.37
C ASP A 207 -13.63 7.56 20.24
N GLY A 208 -12.34 7.52 20.55
CA GLY A 208 -11.70 6.45 21.31
C GLY A 208 -11.44 5.14 20.54
N TYR A 209 -11.83 5.03 19.27
CA TYR A 209 -11.52 3.86 18.44
C TYR A 209 -10.28 4.15 17.61
N TYR A 210 -9.14 3.70 18.13
CA TYR A 210 -7.86 3.86 17.44
C TYR A 210 -6.93 2.68 17.72
N GLY A 211 -5.96 2.49 16.84
CA GLY A 211 -4.89 1.52 17.01
C GLY A 211 -3.55 2.16 16.67
N THR A 212 -2.52 1.82 17.43
CA THR A 212 -1.15 2.27 17.16
C THR A 212 -0.20 1.10 17.12
N ASP A 213 0.81 1.19 16.27
CA ASP A 213 2.01 0.38 16.38
C ASP A 213 3.23 1.19 15.92
N TYR A 214 4.44 0.67 16.11
CA TYR A 214 5.67 1.33 15.70
C TYR A 214 6.64 0.36 15.03
N PHE A 215 7.58 0.91 14.27
CA PHE A 215 8.65 0.13 13.67
C PHE A 215 9.96 0.92 13.65
N THR A 216 11.08 0.20 13.71
CA THR A 216 12.41 0.74 13.48
C THR A 216 12.64 0.88 11.98
N ASN A 217 12.85 2.09 11.49
CA ASN A 217 13.01 2.41 10.07
C ASN A 217 14.48 2.24 9.63
N GLU A 218 14.92 0.98 9.57
CA GLU A 218 16.29 0.59 9.22
C GLU A 218 16.46 0.05 7.81
#